data_AF-A0AAD8HJX4-F1
#
_entry.id   AF-A0AAD8HJX4-F1
#
_cell.length_a   1.000
_cell.length_b   1.000
_cell.length_c   1.000
_cell.angle_alpha   90.00
_cell.angle_beta   90.00
_cell.angle_gamma   90.00
#
_symmetry.space_group_name_H-M   'P 1'
#
loop_
_entity.id
_entity.type
_entity.pdbx_description
1 polymer ?
#
loop_
_entity_poly.entity_id
_entity_poly.type
_entity_poly.pdbx_seq_one_letter_code
_entity_poly.pdbx_strand_id
1 'polypeptide(L)'
;MQIKRTSEEVDGVTHLEIRDVKVKDKLFKVSVSLNHAACSYIGTSSDTVMVSNDYFKLEHVSLTLTNIWFDFREAVNKAGLHSDRLAFVQRTIKQLNTDLDNHGGDVVEFTKRDHMAAIVGDQPSGELTVLVPKSCKNKGNYFKRMVSEREKTVMNSKKRIRKCKKCSALTHDSRTCPKKMKL
;
A
#
# COMPACT_ATOMS: atom_id res chain seq x y z
N MET A 1 10.76 -8.14 -16.58
CA MET A 1 11.30 -8.50 -15.26
C MET A 1 11.44 -10.01 -15.25
N GLN A 2 12.67 -10.52 -15.23
CA GLN A 2 12.92 -11.96 -15.08
C GLN A 2 13.39 -12.20 -13.66
N ILE A 3 12.57 -12.89 -12.86
CA ILE A 3 12.93 -13.31 -11.52
C ILE A 3 13.72 -14.61 -11.70
N LYS A 4 15.03 -14.58 -11.49
CA LYS A 4 15.84 -15.80 -11.40
C LYS A 4 15.97 -16.13 -9.92
N ARG A 5 15.27 -17.17 -9.47
CA ARG A 5 15.43 -17.73 -8.13
C ARG A 5 16.78 -18.44 -8.05
N THR A 6 17.66 -17.98 -7.20
CA THR A 6 18.89 -18.70 -6.83
C THR A 6 19.31 -18.30 -5.41
N SER A 7 18.67 -18.87 -4.38
CA SER A 7 19.33 -19.10 -3.09
C SER A 7 18.48 -19.99 -2.20
N GLU A 8 19.19 -20.79 -1.41
CA GLU A 8 18.66 -21.69 -0.38
C GLU A 8 18.11 -20.89 0.81
N GLU A 9 17.15 -21.49 1.51
CA GLU A 9 16.56 -20.95 2.73
C GLU A 9 17.54 -21.16 3.88
N VAL A 10 17.99 -20.06 4.50
CA VAL A 10 18.88 -20.09 5.68
C VAL A 10 18.13 -19.42 6.82
N ASP A 11 17.95 -20.13 7.93
CA ASP A 11 17.28 -19.64 9.15
C ASP A 11 15.88 -19.03 8.92
N GLY A 12 15.08 -19.60 8.00
CA GLY A 12 13.72 -19.15 7.71
C GLY A 12 13.63 -17.85 6.89
N VAL A 13 14.76 -17.43 6.28
CA VAL A 13 14.83 -16.27 5.39
C VAL A 13 15.13 -16.74 3.97
N THR A 14 14.23 -16.41 3.04
CA THR A 14 14.42 -16.63 1.61
C THR A 14 15.06 -15.41 0.98
N HIS A 15 16.26 -15.57 0.44
CA HIS A 15 16.92 -14.54 -0.34
C HIS A 15 16.53 -14.66 -1.84
N LEU A 16 16.27 -13.53 -2.48
CA LEU A 16 15.87 -13.44 -3.88
C LEU A 16 16.70 -12.37 -4.58
N GLU A 17 17.34 -12.74 -5.68
CA GLU A 17 17.99 -11.79 -6.58
C GLU A 17 17.07 -11.48 -7.77
N ILE A 18 16.67 -10.22 -7.88
CA ILE A 18 15.86 -9.73 -9.00
C ILE A 18 16.75 -8.90 -9.91
N ARG A 19 16.79 -9.28 -11.19
CA ARG A 19 17.51 -8.54 -12.24
C ARG A 19 16.50 -7.89 -13.17
N ASP A 20 16.64 -6.58 -13.41
CA ASP A 20 15.84 -5.90 -14.43
C ASP A 20 16.46 -6.12 -15.81
N VAL A 21 15.63 -6.47 -16.79
CA VAL A 21 16.06 -6.71 -18.18
C VAL A 21 16.42 -5.40 -18.87
N LYS A 22 15.88 -4.26 -18.40
CA LYS A 22 16.12 -2.92 -18.96
C LYS A 22 17.24 -2.16 -18.24
N VAL A 23 17.54 -2.51 -17.00
CA VAL A 23 18.58 -1.87 -16.18
C VAL A 23 19.62 -2.90 -15.82
N LYS A 24 20.55 -3.15 -16.75
CA LYS A 24 21.51 -4.26 -16.68
C LYS A 24 22.46 -4.19 -15.48
N ASP A 25 22.66 -3.00 -14.92
CA ASP A 25 23.65 -2.73 -13.87
C ASP A 25 23.02 -2.62 -12.47
N LYS A 26 21.71 -2.84 -12.33
CA LYS A 26 21.03 -2.79 -11.03
C LYS A 26 20.58 -4.19 -10.60
N LEU A 27 21.21 -4.66 -9.52
CA LEU A 27 20.84 -5.88 -8.82
C LEU A 27 19.96 -5.52 -7.62
N PHE A 28 18.78 -6.11 -7.56
CA PHE A 28 17.89 -5.96 -6.41
C PHE A 28 18.00 -7.23 -5.56
N LYS A 29 18.41 -7.05 -4.30
CA LYS A 29 18.41 -8.13 -3.31
C LYS A 29 17.18 -7.97 -2.43
N VAL A 30 16.38 -9.01 -2.35
CA VAL A 30 15.17 -9.05 -1.53
C VAL A 30 15.31 -10.20 -0.55
N SER A 31 15.12 -9.94 0.73
CA SER A 31 15.06 -10.95 1.78
C SER A 31 13.64 -11.01 2.32
N VAL A 32 13.03 -12.19 2.26
CA VAL A 32 11.66 -12.44 2.72
C VAL A 32 11.72 -13.47 3.84
N SER A 33 11.25 -13.10 5.03
CA SER A 33 10.98 -14.04 6.11
C SER A 33 9.47 -14.18 6.31
N LEU A 34 9.05 -15.21 7.05
CA LEU A 34 7.64 -15.45 7.36
C LEU A 34 6.94 -14.25 8.04
N ASN A 35 7.73 -13.38 8.71
CA ASN A 35 7.24 -12.27 9.52
C ASN A 35 7.60 -10.88 8.95
N HIS A 36 8.44 -10.78 7.91
CA HIS A 36 8.91 -9.50 7.37
C HIS A 36 9.47 -9.60 5.95
N ALA A 37 9.20 -8.60 5.10
CA ALA A 37 9.85 -8.45 3.80
C ALA A 37 10.76 -7.22 3.80
N ALA A 38 12.08 -7.43 3.91
CA ALA A 38 13.06 -6.36 3.82
C ALA A 38 13.55 -6.23 2.36
N CYS A 39 13.28 -5.07 1.75
CA CYS A 39 13.75 -4.73 0.42
C CYS A 39 14.75 -3.57 0.54
N SER A 40 16.05 -3.86 0.44
CA SER A 40 17.09 -2.84 0.47
C SER A 40 17.54 -2.51 -0.96
N TYR A 41 17.41 -1.24 -1.34
CA TYR A 41 18.05 -0.71 -2.55
C TYR A 41 19.48 -0.29 -2.21
N ILE A 42 20.46 -0.65 -3.03
CA ILE A 42 21.82 -0.10 -2.93
C ILE A 42 21.79 1.30 -3.55
N GLY A 43 21.28 2.23 -2.77
CA GLY A 43 21.25 3.66 -3.04
C GLY A 43 20.73 4.32 -1.79
N THR A 44 21.66 4.86 -1.02
CA THR A 44 21.52 5.49 0.28
C THR A 44 20.26 6.36 0.42
N SER A 45 19.35 5.99 1.32
CA SER A 45 18.73 6.94 2.23
C SER A 45 18.47 6.23 3.56
N SER A 46 18.73 6.96 4.65
CA SER A 46 18.72 6.49 6.04
C SER A 46 17.30 6.28 6.58
N ASP A 47 16.27 6.39 5.75
CA ASP A 47 14.91 6.71 6.18
C ASP A 47 14.00 5.47 6.30
N THR A 48 14.38 4.35 5.70
CA THR A 48 13.60 3.09 5.78
C THR A 48 13.69 2.39 7.14
N VAL A 49 14.70 2.71 7.96
CA VAL A 49 14.85 2.15 9.31
C VAL A 49 13.87 2.79 10.30
N MET A 50 13.46 4.05 10.09
CA MET A 50 12.64 4.79 11.05
C MET A 50 11.16 4.35 11.05
N VAL A 51 10.59 4.09 9.87
CA VAL A 51 9.17 3.69 9.73
C VAL A 51 8.88 2.36 10.43
N SER A 52 9.85 1.43 10.45
CA SER A 52 9.71 0.14 11.13
C SER A 52 9.68 0.30 12.66
N ASN A 53 10.53 1.19 13.19
CA ASN A 53 10.62 1.44 14.62
C ASN A 53 9.32 2.04 15.20
N ASP A 54 8.61 2.87 14.44
CA ASP A 54 7.38 3.51 14.91
C ASP A 54 6.19 2.54 14.94
N TYR A 55 6.16 1.54 14.06
CA TYR A 55 5.16 0.47 14.10
C TYR A 55 5.33 -0.42 15.35
N PHE A 56 6.56 -0.84 15.66
CA PHE A 56 6.84 -1.62 16.87
C PHE A 56 6.52 -0.84 18.15
N LYS A 57 6.75 0.48 18.16
CA LYS A 57 6.35 1.35 19.27
C LYS A 57 4.82 1.40 19.43
N LEU A 58 4.06 1.52 18.34
CA LEU A 58 2.60 1.52 18.37
C LEU A 58 2.04 0.20 18.91
N GLU A 59 2.60 -0.93 18.50
CA GLU A 59 2.21 -2.26 19.01
C GLU A 59 2.53 -2.39 20.51
N HIS A 60 3.71 -1.95 20.95
CA HIS A 60 4.08 -1.96 22.36
C HIS A 60 3.19 -1.04 23.21
N VAL A 61 2.84 0.15 22.71
CA VAL A 61 1.89 1.07 23.36
C VAL A 61 0.50 0.44 23.47
N SER A 62 0.03 -0.20 22.39
CA SER A 62 -1.26 -0.92 22.38
C SER A 62 -1.31 -2.05 23.41
N LEU A 63 -0.24 -2.86 23.49
CA LEU A 63 -0.11 -3.91 24.50
C LEU A 63 -0.09 -3.34 25.91
N THR A 64 0.66 -2.26 26.13
CA THR A 64 0.74 -1.57 27.42
C THR A 64 -0.63 -1.06 27.87
N LEU A 65 -1.37 -0.41 26.97
CA LEU A 65 -2.72 0.08 27.23
C LEU A 65 -3.66 -1.06 27.64
N THR A 66 -3.56 -2.18 26.93
CA THR A 66 -4.37 -3.38 27.18
C THR A 66 -4.06 -3.98 28.56
N ASN A 67 -2.78 -4.08 28.92
CA ASN A 67 -2.36 -4.61 30.23
C ASN A 67 -2.84 -3.71 31.38
N ILE A 68 -2.68 -2.39 31.26
CA ILE A 68 -3.14 -1.42 32.26
C ILE A 68 -4.66 -1.58 32.49
N TRP A 69 -5.43 -1.78 31.43
CA TRP A 69 -6.86 -2.00 31.55
C TRP A 69 -7.21 -3.29 32.30
N PHE A 70 -6.47 -4.38 32.04
CA PHE A 70 -6.65 -5.63 32.76
C PHE A 70 -6.30 -5.50 34.25
N ASP A 71 -5.18 -4.86 34.57
CA ASP A 71 -4.73 -4.62 35.94
C ASP A 71 -5.76 -3.77 36.71
N PHE A 72 -6.30 -2.73 36.07
CA PHE A 72 -7.35 -1.90 36.64
C PHE A 72 -8.60 -2.73 36.97
N ARG A 73 -9.06 -3.54 36.01
CA ARG A 73 -10.21 -4.42 36.19
C ARG A 73 -9.97 -5.45 37.29
N GLU A 74 -8.76 -6.00 37.38
CA GLU A 74 -8.38 -6.92 38.45
C GLU A 74 -8.40 -6.23 39.82
N ALA A 75 -7.91 -5.00 39.92
CA ALA A 75 -7.93 -4.22 41.16
C ALA A 75 -9.38 -3.97 41.65
N VAL A 76 -10.30 -3.66 40.75
CA VAL A 76 -11.73 -3.50 41.07
C VAL A 76 -12.34 -4.84 41.50
N ASN A 77 -12.05 -5.93 40.78
CA ASN A 77 -12.52 -7.27 41.16
C ASN A 77 -12.01 -7.69 42.54
N LYS A 78 -10.75 -7.39 42.87
CA LYS A 78 -10.15 -7.65 44.19
C LYS A 78 -10.85 -6.87 45.29
N ALA A 79 -11.31 -5.64 45.03
CA ALA A 79 -12.06 -4.83 45.98
C ALA A 79 -13.47 -5.42 46.26
N GLY A 80 -14.08 -6.09 45.27
CA GLY A 80 -15.38 -6.74 45.42
C GLY A 80 -16.49 -5.74 45.77
N LEU A 81 -17.36 -6.11 46.70
CA LEU A 81 -18.46 -5.24 47.19
C LEU A 81 -18.11 -4.48 48.49
N HIS A 82 -16.83 -4.48 48.87
CA HIS A 82 -16.37 -3.81 50.09
C HIS A 82 -16.27 -2.30 49.85
N SER A 83 -17.19 -1.52 50.45
CA SER A 83 -17.31 -0.08 50.21
C SER A 83 -16.04 0.72 50.55
N ASP A 84 -15.33 0.31 51.60
CA ASP A 84 -14.05 0.89 52.02
C ASP A 84 -12.94 0.65 50.99
N ARG A 85 -12.88 -0.56 50.42
CA ARG A 85 -11.91 -0.94 49.39
C ARG A 85 -12.22 -0.29 48.05
N LEU A 86 -13.50 -0.17 47.70
CA LEU A 86 -13.95 0.57 46.51
C LEU A 86 -13.63 2.07 46.64
N ALA A 87 -13.88 2.66 47.81
CA ALA A 87 -13.52 4.06 48.08
C ALA A 87 -12.00 4.27 48.00
N PHE A 88 -11.20 3.30 48.45
CA PHE A 88 -9.75 3.32 48.29
C PHE A 88 -9.35 3.31 46.80
N VAL A 89 -9.87 2.36 46.01
CA VAL A 89 -9.61 2.29 44.56
C VAL A 89 -10.00 3.60 43.86
N GLN A 90 -11.18 4.13 44.15
CA GLN A 90 -11.66 5.38 43.57
C GLN A 90 -10.77 6.58 43.94
N ARG A 91 -10.30 6.66 45.19
CA ARG A 91 -9.38 7.72 45.63
C ARG A 91 -8.06 7.64 44.87
N THR A 92 -7.50 6.43 44.73
CA THR A 92 -6.23 6.22 44.03
C THR A 92 -6.31 6.62 42.56
N ILE A 93 -7.40 6.29 41.85
CA ILE A 93 -7.61 6.73 40.46
C ILE A 93 -7.64 8.27 40.37
N LYS A 94 -8.36 8.93 41.26
CA LYS A 94 -8.44 10.41 41.28
C LYS A 94 -7.07 11.05 41.52
N GLN A 95 -6.28 10.47 42.41
CA GLN A 95 -4.92 10.92 42.65
C GLN A 95 -4.05 10.74 41.39
N LEU A 96 -4.10 9.56 40.77
CA LEU A 96 -3.36 9.26 39.54
C LEU A 96 -3.71 10.23 38.41
N ASN A 97 -4.98 10.56 38.21
CA ASN A 97 -5.38 11.56 37.22
C ASN A 97 -4.81 12.95 37.53
N THR A 98 -4.86 13.36 38.80
CA THR A 98 -4.30 14.65 39.24
C THR A 98 -2.79 14.70 39.02
N ASP A 99 -2.08 13.60 39.30
CA ASP A 99 -0.64 13.50 39.09
C ASP A 99 -0.31 13.56 37.59
N LEU A 100 -1.12 12.90 36.73
CA LEU A 100 -0.96 12.97 35.27
C LEU A 100 -1.21 14.38 34.72
N ASP A 101 -2.22 15.09 35.22
CA ASP A 101 -2.51 16.48 34.84
C ASP A 101 -1.35 17.41 35.26
N ASN A 102 -0.74 17.18 36.41
CA ASN A 102 0.39 17.96 36.92
C ASN A 102 1.73 17.59 36.26
N HIS A 103 1.90 16.35 35.83
CA HIS A 103 3.04 15.90 35.03
C HIS A 103 2.88 16.22 33.53
N GLY A 104 1.68 16.62 33.11
CA GLY A 104 1.36 17.14 31.79
C GLY A 104 1.96 18.52 31.58
N GLY A 105 3.28 18.57 31.34
CA GLY A 105 3.84 19.66 30.54
C GLY A 105 3.12 19.64 29.20
N ASP A 106 2.39 20.72 28.92
CA ASP A 106 1.60 21.04 27.72
C ASP A 106 1.32 19.80 26.87
N VAL A 107 0.13 19.19 27.01
CA VAL A 107 -0.35 18.19 26.06
C VAL A 107 -0.42 18.90 24.71
N VAL A 108 0.69 18.89 23.98
CA VAL A 108 0.71 19.25 22.58
C VAL A 108 -0.10 18.14 21.95
N GLU A 109 -1.41 18.38 21.78
CA GLU A 109 -2.24 17.57 20.92
C GLU A 109 -1.45 17.40 19.63
N PHE A 110 -0.92 16.21 19.39
CA PHE A 110 -0.18 15.93 18.18
C PHE A 110 -1.17 16.03 17.04
N THR A 111 -1.26 17.20 16.44
CA THR A 111 -2.31 17.50 15.48
C THR A 111 -2.04 16.70 14.22
N LYS A 112 -3.08 16.48 13.40
CA LYS A 112 -2.89 15.86 12.08
C LYS A 112 -1.86 16.63 11.24
N ARG A 113 -1.68 17.93 11.49
CA ARG A 113 -0.67 18.76 10.84
C ARG A 113 0.74 18.36 11.28
N ASP A 114 0.96 18.16 12.57
CA ASP A 114 2.27 17.76 13.12
C ASP A 114 2.68 16.36 12.63
N HIS A 115 1.70 15.45 12.55
CA HIS A 115 1.93 14.13 11.95
C HIS A 115 2.31 14.21 10.47
N MET A 116 1.63 15.06 9.68
CA MET A 116 1.97 15.24 8.27
C MET A 116 3.32 15.92 8.09
N ALA A 117 3.67 16.88 8.96
CA ALA A 117 4.97 17.54 8.98
C ALA A 117 6.11 16.56 9.27
N ALA A 118 5.91 15.62 10.19
CA ALA A 118 6.91 14.59 10.48
C ALA A 118 7.18 13.64 9.29
N ILE A 119 6.17 13.35 8.47
CA ILE A 119 6.28 12.41 7.34
C ILE A 119 6.79 13.09 6.06
N VAL A 120 6.26 14.28 5.75
CA VAL A 120 6.45 14.94 4.45
C VAL A 120 7.26 16.24 4.56
N GLY A 121 7.56 16.67 5.79
CA GLY A 121 8.14 17.98 6.08
C GLY A 121 7.07 19.06 6.29
N ASP A 122 7.49 20.20 6.84
CA ASP A 122 6.60 21.32 7.12
C ASP A 122 5.88 21.82 5.85
N GLN A 123 4.64 22.27 6.04
CA GLN A 123 3.88 22.88 4.96
C GLN A 123 4.58 24.19 4.54
N PRO A 124 4.90 24.38 3.24
CA PRO A 124 5.53 25.61 2.78
C PRO A 124 4.60 26.81 3.01
N SER A 125 5.15 27.89 3.57
CA SER A 125 4.43 29.15 3.76
C SER A 125 4.58 30.05 2.53
N GLY A 126 3.46 30.55 2.01
CA GLY A 126 3.43 31.48 0.85
C GLY A 126 2.56 31.02 -0.31
N GLU A 127 2.52 31.82 -1.38
CA GLU A 127 1.78 31.53 -2.61
C GLU A 127 2.47 30.40 -3.39
N LEU A 128 1.84 29.22 -3.43
CA LEU A 128 2.39 28.03 -4.06
C LEU A 128 2.05 28.00 -5.56
N THR A 129 3.05 28.16 -6.42
CA THR A 129 2.86 28.06 -7.87
C THR A 129 2.98 26.60 -8.32
N VAL A 130 1.86 25.89 -8.41
CA VAL A 130 1.86 24.50 -8.92
C VAL A 130 2.02 24.51 -10.43
N LEU A 131 3.21 24.18 -10.91
CA LEU A 131 3.45 24.00 -12.34
C LEU A 131 2.82 22.70 -12.83
N VAL A 132 2.19 22.75 -14.00
CA VAL A 132 1.67 21.55 -14.66
C VAL A 132 2.83 20.57 -14.89
N PRO A 133 2.76 19.32 -14.42
CA PRO A 133 3.78 18.33 -14.70
C PRO A 133 4.02 18.23 -16.20
N LYS A 134 5.27 18.18 -16.63
CA LYS A 134 5.60 17.93 -18.04
C LYS A 134 4.88 16.66 -18.47
N SER A 135 4.00 16.76 -19.46
CA SER A 135 3.21 15.62 -19.92
C SER A 135 4.15 14.48 -20.35
N CYS A 136 4.22 13.42 -19.55
CA CYS A 136 4.98 12.23 -19.92
C CYS A 136 4.16 11.42 -20.93
N LYS A 137 4.62 11.34 -22.17
CA LYS A 137 4.05 10.43 -23.19
C LYS A 137 4.53 8.99 -22.95
N ASN A 138 4.23 8.43 -21.77
CA ASN A 138 4.62 7.06 -21.40
C ASN A 138 3.62 5.99 -21.87
N LYS A 139 2.48 6.39 -22.46
CA LYS A 139 1.50 5.49 -23.07
C LYS A 139 1.56 5.57 -24.60
N GLY A 140 2.33 4.66 -25.20
CA GLY A 140 2.40 4.47 -26.64
C GLY A 140 3.25 5.53 -27.35
N ASN A 141 4.31 5.06 -28.02
CA ASN A 141 5.03 5.88 -29.00
C ASN A 141 4.02 6.42 -30.02
N TYR A 142 4.05 7.73 -30.26
CA TYR A 142 3.26 8.44 -31.26
C TYR A 142 3.40 7.81 -32.66
N PHE A 143 4.51 7.11 -32.91
CA PHE A 143 4.74 6.36 -34.13
C PHE A 143 4.51 4.86 -33.91
N LYS A 144 3.24 4.47 -34.07
CA LYS A 144 2.73 3.11 -34.28
C LYS A 144 3.01 2.11 -33.13
N ARG A 145 1.92 1.53 -32.63
CA ARG A 145 1.93 0.29 -31.85
C ARG A 145 2.89 -0.72 -32.50
N MET A 146 3.80 -1.31 -31.72
CA MET A 146 4.57 -2.47 -32.16
C MET A 146 3.60 -3.60 -32.48
N VAL A 147 3.50 -3.95 -33.77
CA VAL A 147 2.63 -5.02 -34.27
C VAL A 147 3.42 -6.33 -34.23
N SER A 148 2.93 -7.32 -33.48
CA SER A 148 3.55 -8.65 -33.41
C SER A 148 3.57 -9.34 -34.78
N GLU A 149 4.48 -10.30 -35.01
CA GLU A 149 4.49 -11.08 -36.25
C GLU A 149 3.15 -11.80 -36.49
N ARG A 150 2.54 -12.34 -35.43
CA ARG A 150 1.20 -12.91 -35.47
C ARG A 150 0.17 -11.92 -36.02
N GLU A 151 0.20 -10.67 -35.56
CA GLU A 151 -0.70 -9.63 -36.05
C GLU A 151 -0.41 -9.22 -37.49
N LYS A 152 0.86 -9.13 -37.90
CA LYS A 152 1.23 -8.87 -39.30
C LYS A 152 0.65 -9.97 -40.21
N THR A 153 0.76 -11.24 -39.81
CA THR A 153 0.19 -12.37 -40.55
C THR A 153 -1.34 -12.31 -40.62
N VAL A 154 -2.01 -11.93 -39.53
CA VAL A 154 -3.48 -11.75 -39.52
C VAL A 154 -3.92 -10.57 -40.40
N MET A 155 -3.16 -9.47 -40.44
CA MET A 155 -3.46 -8.33 -41.31
C MET A 155 -3.18 -8.63 -42.79
N ASN A 156 -2.13 -9.39 -43.09
CA ASN A 156 -1.75 -9.78 -44.46
C ASN A 156 -2.58 -10.96 -44.99
N SER A 157 -3.24 -11.72 -44.12
CA SER A 157 -4.16 -12.77 -44.55
C SER A 157 -5.37 -12.14 -45.26
N LYS A 158 -5.71 -12.64 -46.46
CA LYS A 158 -6.93 -12.26 -47.19
C LYS A 158 -8.15 -12.64 -46.34
N LYS A 159 -8.61 -11.70 -45.48
CA LYS A 159 -9.82 -11.90 -44.69
C LYS A 159 -10.96 -12.21 -45.65
N ARG A 160 -11.68 -13.30 -45.40
CA ARG A 160 -12.85 -13.68 -46.18
C ARG A 160 -13.81 -12.49 -46.21
N ILE A 161 -14.12 -11.99 -47.41
CA ILE A 161 -15.08 -10.90 -47.59
C ILE A 161 -16.39 -11.33 -46.92
N ARG A 162 -16.87 -10.50 -45.99
CA ARG A 162 -18.11 -10.74 -45.26
C ARG A 162 -19.26 -10.67 -46.26
N LYS A 163 -20.05 -11.75 -46.34
CA LYS A 163 -21.27 -11.82 -47.15
C LYS A 163 -22.48 -11.99 -46.23
N CYS A 164 -23.64 -11.50 -46.63
CA CYS A 164 -24.89 -11.75 -45.95
C CYS A 164 -25.16 -13.27 -45.89
N LYS A 165 -25.35 -13.84 -44.69
CA LYS A 165 -25.63 -15.28 -44.54
C LYS A 165 -26.95 -15.73 -45.18
N LYS A 166 -27.89 -14.80 -45.40
CA LYS A 166 -29.22 -15.10 -45.95
C LYS A 166 -29.29 -15.01 -47.47
N CYS A 167 -28.58 -14.05 -48.08
CA CYS A 167 -28.69 -13.80 -49.52
C CYS A 167 -27.34 -13.67 -50.24
N SER A 168 -26.23 -13.90 -49.55
CA SER A 168 -24.86 -13.87 -50.08
C SER A 168 -24.39 -12.54 -50.66
N ALA A 169 -25.19 -11.47 -50.58
CA ALA A 169 -24.80 -10.13 -50.98
C ALA A 169 -23.65 -9.58 -50.13
N LEU A 170 -22.80 -8.75 -50.73
CA LEU A 170 -21.65 -8.11 -50.07
C LEU A 170 -22.00 -6.78 -49.39
N THR A 171 -23.16 -6.22 -49.71
CA THR A 171 -23.56 -4.86 -49.34
C THR A 171 -24.17 -4.74 -47.94
N HIS A 172 -24.49 -5.86 -47.29
CA HIS A 172 -25.15 -5.89 -45.98
C HIS A 172 -24.87 -7.21 -45.24
N ASP A 173 -25.26 -7.30 -43.96
CA ASP A 173 -25.14 -8.52 -43.16
C ASP A 173 -26.51 -9.16 -42.85
N SER A 174 -26.53 -10.34 -42.22
CA SER A 174 -27.78 -11.07 -41.98
C SER A 174 -28.80 -10.35 -41.10
N ARG A 175 -28.37 -9.36 -40.29
CA ARG A 175 -29.24 -8.59 -39.40
C ARG A 175 -30.02 -7.54 -40.15
N THR A 176 -29.40 -6.94 -41.17
CA THR A 176 -29.95 -5.89 -42.03
C THR A 176 -30.42 -6.41 -43.39
N CYS A 177 -30.53 -7.74 -43.54
CA CYS A 177 -30.91 -8.33 -44.82
C CYS A 177 -32.34 -7.94 -45.20
N PRO A 178 -32.58 -7.35 -46.39
CA PRO A 178 -33.93 -7.00 -46.83
C PRO A 178 -34.79 -8.23 -47.10
N LYS A 179 -34.16 -9.39 -47.37
CA LYS A 179 -34.84 -10.70 -47.45
C LYS A 179 -35.12 -11.32 -46.07
N LYS A 180 -34.87 -10.60 -44.97
CA LYS A 180 -35.31 -11.03 -43.64
C LYS A 180 -36.83 -10.88 -43.60
N MET A 181 -37.53 -12.00 -43.77
CA MET A 181 -38.96 -12.09 -43.45
C MET A 181 -39.16 -11.51 -42.04
N LYS A 182 -39.95 -10.44 -41.95
CA LYS A 182 -40.45 -9.94 -40.67
C LYS A 182 -41.61 -10.86 -40.31
N LEU A 183 -41.30 -11.92 -39.56
CA LEU A 183 -42.29 -12.63 -38.75
C LEU A 183 -42.60 -11.75 -37.53
#